data_AF-K7UWM1-F1
#
_entry.id   AF-K7UWM1-F1
#
_cell.length_a   1.000
_cell.length_b   1.000
_cell.length_c   1.000
_cell.angle_alpha   90.00
_cell.angle_beta   90.00
_cell.angle_gamma   90.00
#
_symmetry.space_group_name_H-M   'P 1'
#
loop_
_entity.id
_entity.type
_entity.pdbx_description
1 polymer ?
#
loop_
_entity_poly.entity_id
_entity_poly.type
_entity_poly.pdbx_seq_one_letter_code
_entity_poly.pdbx_strand_id
1 'polypeptide(L)'
;MAPTSKLSTGIKRASRSHTYHRRGLWAIKAKNGGAFPKADKAAAAVEPKFYPADDVKPRVPSTRKPKPTKLRSSITPGTVLILLAGRFMGKRVVFLKQLKSGLLLISGPFKINGVPIRRVNQTYVIATSTKVDISGVDVAKFDDKYFAREKKQKVKKTEGELFETEKEVGV
;
A
#
# COMPACT_ATOMS: atom_id res chain seq x y z
N MET A 1 -15.94 20.42 -7.17
CA MET A 1 -16.19 20.27 -5.71
C MET A 1 -16.56 18.82 -5.41
N ALA A 2 -15.78 18.12 -4.57
CA ALA A 2 -15.94 16.68 -4.37
C ALA A 2 -17.37 16.33 -3.87
N PRO A 3 -18.11 15.45 -4.58
CA PRO A 3 -19.48 15.13 -4.24
C PRO A 3 -19.51 14.33 -2.95
N THR A 4 -20.24 14.83 -1.95
CA THR A 4 -20.39 14.29 -0.58
C THR A 4 -19.17 14.46 0.33
N SER A 5 -18.84 15.71 0.67
CA SER A 5 -18.03 15.97 1.85
C SER A 5 -18.74 15.43 3.10
N LYS A 6 -17.98 14.77 3.97
CA LYS A 6 -18.46 14.27 5.26
C LYS A 6 -18.52 15.45 6.25
N LEU A 7 -19.55 15.52 7.10
CA LEU A 7 -19.56 16.46 8.24
C LEU A 7 -18.56 15.97 9.30
N SER A 8 -18.57 14.66 9.56
CA SER A 8 -17.62 13.96 10.42
C SER A 8 -17.49 12.51 9.96
N THR A 9 -16.55 11.75 10.50
CA THR A 9 -16.38 10.33 10.15
C THR A 9 -17.64 9.53 10.42
N GLY A 10 -18.31 9.10 9.35
CA GLY A 10 -19.55 8.31 9.42
C GLY A 10 -20.82 9.10 9.13
N ILE A 11 -20.78 10.44 9.18
CA ILE A 11 -21.94 11.31 8.98
C ILE A 11 -21.79 12.10 7.67
N LYS A 12 -22.75 11.90 6.75
CA LYS A 12 -22.79 12.63 5.47
C LYS A 12 -23.41 14.01 5.66
N ARG A 13 -22.92 15.01 4.92
CA ARG A 13 -23.50 16.36 4.90
C ARG A 13 -24.87 16.42 4.22
N ALA A 14 -25.09 15.58 3.21
CA ALA A 14 -26.37 15.49 2.52
C ALA A 14 -27.26 14.41 3.18
N SER A 15 -28.54 14.72 3.36
CA SER A 15 -29.55 13.80 3.86
C SER A 15 -29.82 12.66 2.88
N ARG A 16 -30.43 11.57 3.37
CA ARG A 16 -30.82 10.42 2.53
C ARG A 16 -31.83 10.84 1.44
N SER A 17 -32.78 11.73 1.74
CA SER A 17 -33.78 12.24 0.79
C SER A 17 -33.16 13.07 -0.32
N HIS A 18 -32.26 14.00 0.00
CA HIS A 18 -31.54 14.79 -1.00
C HIS A 18 -30.74 13.89 -1.96
N THR A 19 -30.13 12.83 -1.42
CA THR A 19 -29.38 11.86 -2.24
C THR A 19 -30.31 10.99 -3.10
N TYR A 20 -31.50 10.65 -2.59
CA TYR A 20 -32.52 9.86 -3.30
C TYR A 20 -33.03 10.59 -4.56
N HIS A 21 -33.35 11.88 -4.44
CA HIS A 21 -33.76 12.70 -5.59
C HIS A 21 -32.60 12.94 -6.56
N ARG A 22 -31.42 13.33 -6.05
CA ARG A 22 -30.25 13.60 -6.90
C ARG A 22 -29.82 12.38 -7.72
N ARG A 23 -29.84 11.17 -7.14
CA ARG A 23 -29.45 9.94 -7.84
C ARG A 23 -30.51 9.46 -8.85
N GLY A 24 -31.67 10.13 -8.95
CA GLY A 24 -32.74 9.68 -9.82
C GLY A 24 -33.37 8.34 -9.40
N LEU A 25 -33.11 7.88 -8.17
CA LEU A 25 -33.66 6.62 -7.66
C LEU A 25 -35.19 6.65 -7.61
N TRP A 26 -35.76 7.84 -7.39
CA TRP A 26 -37.20 8.09 -7.50
C TRP A 26 -37.74 7.78 -8.90
N ALA A 27 -37.03 8.17 -9.96
CA ALA A 27 -37.44 7.96 -11.33
C ALA A 27 -37.31 6.48 -11.74
N ILE A 28 -36.25 5.79 -11.29
CA ILE A 28 -36.08 4.34 -11.52
C ILE A 28 -37.19 3.56 -10.81
N LYS A 29 -37.50 3.92 -9.56
CA LYS A 29 -38.57 3.29 -8.79
C LYS A 29 -39.94 3.55 -9.42
N ALA A 30 -40.18 4.75 -9.95
CA ALA A 30 -41.41 5.08 -10.67
C ALA A 30 -41.57 4.25 -11.96
N LYS A 31 -40.50 4.10 -12.76
CA LYS A 31 -40.51 3.29 -13.99
C LYS A 31 -40.78 1.81 -13.75
N ASN A 32 -40.39 1.30 -12.58
CA ASN A 32 -40.49 -0.13 -12.23
C ASN A 32 -41.65 -0.41 -11.26
N GLY A 33 -42.77 0.32 -11.39
CA GLY A 33 -44.00 0.03 -10.65
C GLY A 33 -43.88 0.19 -9.13
N GLY A 34 -43.00 1.09 -8.66
CA GLY A 34 -42.77 1.29 -7.23
C GLY A 34 -41.72 0.37 -6.60
N ALA A 35 -41.10 -0.53 -7.37
CA ALA A 35 -40.04 -1.43 -6.89
C ALA A 35 -38.69 -1.14 -7.56
N PHE A 36 -37.57 -1.49 -6.90
CA PHE A 36 -36.26 -1.50 -7.57
C PHE A 36 -36.08 -2.82 -8.32
N PRO A 37 -35.38 -2.83 -9.47
CA PRO A 37 -35.13 -4.06 -10.22
C PRO A 37 -34.36 -5.06 -9.35
N LYS A 38 -34.83 -6.32 -9.33
CA LYS A 38 -34.12 -7.45 -8.72
C LYS A 38 -33.25 -8.10 -9.79
N ALA A 39 -32.02 -8.45 -9.44
CA ALA A 39 -31.16 -9.27 -10.29
C ALA A 39 -31.58 -10.74 -10.17
N ASP A 40 -31.62 -11.45 -11.30
CA ASP A 40 -31.90 -12.88 -11.34
C ASP A 40 -30.77 -13.67 -10.67
N LYS A 41 -31.13 -14.75 -9.98
CA LYS A 41 -30.15 -15.65 -9.35
C LYS A 41 -29.33 -16.35 -10.43
N ALA A 42 -28.00 -16.24 -10.35
CA ALA A 42 -27.09 -16.93 -11.25
C ALA A 42 -27.25 -18.47 -11.16
N ALA A 43 -27.12 -19.14 -12.30
CA ALA A 43 -27.21 -20.60 -12.43
C ALA A 43 -26.12 -21.32 -11.59
N ALA A 44 -26.46 -22.50 -11.07
CA ALA A 44 -25.59 -23.30 -10.22
C ALA A 44 -24.35 -23.79 -11.00
N ALA A 45 -23.16 -23.60 -10.42
CA ALA A 45 -21.90 -24.06 -10.99
C ALA A 45 -21.74 -25.58 -10.84
N VAL A 46 -21.12 -26.24 -11.84
CA VAL A 46 -20.82 -27.68 -11.83
C VAL A 46 -19.91 -28.02 -10.65
N GLU A 47 -20.31 -28.99 -9.83
CA GLU A 47 -19.58 -29.37 -8.61
C GLU A 47 -18.29 -30.17 -8.93
N PRO A 48 -17.16 -29.87 -8.26
CA PRO A 48 -15.91 -30.60 -8.45
C PRO A 48 -15.97 -32.00 -7.81
N LYS A 49 -15.37 -32.99 -8.47
CA LYS A 49 -15.36 -34.41 -8.05
C LYS A 49 -14.54 -34.73 -6.79
N PHE A 50 -13.84 -33.74 -6.21
CA PHE A 50 -12.93 -33.94 -5.08
C PHE A 50 -13.60 -33.52 -3.77
N TYR A 51 -13.74 -34.45 -2.82
CA TYR A 51 -14.24 -34.19 -1.47
C TYR A 51 -13.16 -34.49 -0.41
N PRO A 52 -12.86 -33.58 0.51
CA PRO A 52 -11.98 -33.87 1.65
C PRO A 52 -12.67 -34.83 2.63
N ALA A 53 -11.90 -35.74 3.24
CA ALA A 53 -12.43 -36.70 4.22
C ALA A 53 -12.78 -36.04 5.57
N ASP A 54 -12.10 -34.95 5.91
CA ASP A 54 -12.33 -34.17 7.12
C ASP A 54 -12.94 -32.80 6.80
N ASP A 55 -13.92 -32.37 7.59
CA ASP A 55 -14.55 -31.06 7.46
C ASP A 55 -13.65 -29.95 8.02
N VAL A 56 -12.95 -29.23 7.14
CA VAL A 56 -12.12 -28.09 7.53
C VAL A 56 -13.00 -26.85 7.69
N LYS A 57 -13.30 -26.48 8.93
CA LYS A 57 -14.08 -25.28 9.25
C LYS A 57 -13.49 -24.05 8.55
N PRO A 58 -14.27 -23.34 7.70
CA PRO A 58 -13.77 -22.17 6.99
C PRO A 58 -13.41 -21.04 7.96
N ARG A 59 -12.34 -20.31 7.64
CA ARG A 59 -11.94 -19.14 8.42
C ARG A 59 -13.01 -18.05 8.31
N VAL A 60 -13.42 -17.50 9.45
CA VAL A 60 -14.33 -16.36 9.49
C VAL A 60 -13.68 -15.18 8.77
N PRO A 61 -14.37 -14.53 7.80
CA PRO A 61 -13.79 -13.42 7.05
C PRO A 61 -13.46 -12.26 7.98
N SER A 62 -12.19 -11.86 8.02
CA SER A 62 -11.75 -10.71 8.83
C SER A 62 -12.04 -9.40 8.10
N THR A 63 -12.71 -8.47 8.79
CA THR A 63 -12.94 -7.10 8.31
C THR A 63 -11.66 -6.24 8.35
N ARG A 64 -10.57 -6.74 8.95
CA ARG A 64 -9.33 -5.98 9.14
C ARG A 64 -8.54 -5.90 7.83
N LYS A 65 -8.58 -4.72 7.19
CA LYS A 65 -7.73 -4.40 6.04
C LYS A 65 -6.43 -3.71 6.48
N PRO A 66 -5.28 -4.03 5.88
CA PRO A 66 -4.04 -3.30 6.14
C PRO A 66 -4.22 -1.84 5.70
N LYS A 67 -3.95 -0.91 6.61
CA LYS A 67 -3.98 0.52 6.35
C LYS A 67 -2.55 1.00 6.08
N PRO A 68 -2.35 1.98 5.17
CA PRO A 68 -1.06 2.62 5.03
C PRO A 68 -0.66 3.27 6.36
N THR A 69 0.65 3.25 6.65
CA THR A 69 1.21 3.89 7.84
C THR A 69 1.01 5.40 7.76
N LYS A 70 0.67 6.01 8.89
CA LYS A 70 0.57 7.47 9.00
C LYS A 70 1.96 8.04 9.26
N LEU A 71 2.34 9.08 8.52
CA LEU A 71 3.57 9.82 8.81
C LEU A 71 3.47 10.51 10.18
N ARG A 72 4.59 10.52 10.90
CA ARG A 72 4.79 11.34 12.09
C ARG A 72 4.91 12.80 11.64
N SER A 73 4.40 13.72 12.45
CA SER A 73 4.44 15.16 12.16
C SER A 73 5.86 15.71 11.97
N SER A 74 6.86 15.12 12.63
CA SER A 74 8.27 15.53 12.50
C SER A 74 8.91 15.15 11.16
N ILE A 75 8.31 14.22 10.41
CA ILE A 75 8.84 13.73 9.14
C ILE A 75 8.14 14.50 8.02
N THR A 76 8.81 15.55 7.54
CA THR A 76 8.38 16.34 6.39
C THR A 76 9.36 16.13 5.24
N PRO A 77 8.93 16.22 3.96
CA PRO A 77 9.87 16.19 2.83
C PRO A 77 11.01 17.18 3.08
N GLY A 78 12.27 16.75 2.92
CA GLY A 78 13.41 17.58 3.29
C GLY A 78 14.03 17.29 4.65
N THR A 79 13.30 16.65 5.56
CA THR A 79 13.82 16.38 6.91
C THR A 79 14.99 15.39 6.87
N VAL A 80 16.04 15.71 7.62
CA VAL A 80 17.17 14.79 7.82
C VAL A 80 16.78 13.73 8.85
N LEU A 81 17.16 12.50 8.54
CA LEU A 81 16.78 11.28 9.22
C LEU A 81 18.05 10.53 9.65
N ILE A 82 18.07 10.01 10.87
CA ILE A 82 19.12 9.09 11.34
C ILE A 82 18.54 7.68 11.28
N LEU A 83 19.20 6.81 10.50
CA LEU A 83 18.83 5.40 10.40
C LEU A 83 19.31 4.65 11.64
N LEU A 84 18.42 3.89 12.28
CA LEU A 84 18.75 3.10 13.48
C LEU A 84 19.07 1.63 13.16
N ALA A 85 18.53 1.11 12.06
CA ALA A 85 18.66 -0.31 11.73
C ALA A 85 18.99 -0.55 10.25
N GLY A 86 19.60 -1.70 9.98
CA GLY A 86 20.02 -2.14 8.67
C GLY A 86 21.42 -1.64 8.27
N ARG A 87 21.86 -2.00 7.06
CA ARG A 87 23.23 -1.75 6.58
C ARG A 87 23.72 -0.30 6.65
N PHE A 88 22.83 0.69 6.68
CA PHE A 88 23.18 2.12 6.73
C PHE A 88 22.84 2.77 8.07
N MET A 89 22.77 1.99 9.16
CA MET A 89 22.56 2.51 10.51
C MET A 89 23.62 3.56 10.90
N GLY A 90 23.22 4.54 11.71
CA GLY A 90 24.04 5.69 12.12
C GLY A 90 24.21 6.78 11.07
N LYS A 91 23.92 6.50 9.79
CA LYS A 91 24.04 7.50 8.73
C LYS A 91 22.90 8.51 8.76
N ARG A 92 23.24 9.77 8.48
CA ARG A 92 22.28 10.87 8.25
C ARG A 92 21.85 10.86 6.79
N VAL A 93 20.54 10.89 6.58
CA VAL A 93 19.93 10.65 5.28
C VAL A 93 18.74 11.57 5.09
N VAL A 94 18.38 11.91 3.86
CA VAL A 94 17.33 12.90 3.58
C VAL A 94 16.03 12.21 3.18
N PHE A 95 14.91 12.64 3.79
CA PHE A 95 13.59 12.15 3.45
C PHE A 95 13.04 12.82 2.18
N LEU A 96 12.57 12.00 1.24
CA LEU A 96 12.03 12.46 -0.04
C LEU A 96 10.49 12.45 -0.05
N LYS A 97 9.90 11.24 -0.05
CA LYS A 97 8.44 11.05 -0.07
C LYS A 97 8.05 9.77 0.66
N GLN A 98 6.78 9.68 1.06
CA GLN A 98 6.21 8.41 1.50
C GLN A 98 5.69 7.63 0.29
N LEU A 99 6.03 6.35 0.24
CA LEU A 99 5.55 5.44 -0.80
C LEU A 99 4.14 4.93 -0.49
N LYS A 100 3.48 4.32 -1.49
CA LYS A 100 2.11 3.81 -1.33
C LYS A 100 2.03 2.67 -0.33
N SER A 101 3.11 1.90 -0.19
CA SER A 101 3.31 0.89 0.85
C SER A 101 3.34 1.47 2.27
N GLY A 102 3.60 2.77 2.41
CA GLY A 102 3.79 3.43 3.70
C GLY A 102 5.26 3.51 4.15
N LEU A 103 6.19 2.92 3.39
CA LEU A 103 7.63 3.06 3.63
C LEU A 103 8.12 4.45 3.22
N LEU A 104 9.20 4.91 3.85
CA LEU A 104 9.87 6.15 3.52
C LEU A 104 10.83 5.93 2.35
N LEU A 105 10.73 6.77 1.33
CA LEU A 105 11.76 6.92 0.32
C LEU A 105 12.82 7.88 0.85
N ILE A 106 14.05 7.40 0.92
CA ILE A 106 15.16 8.10 1.53
C ILE A 106 16.33 8.12 0.54
N SER A 107 17.11 9.19 0.53
CA SER A 107 18.37 9.30 -0.21
C SER A 107 19.44 9.96 0.65
N GLY A 108 20.63 9.38 0.72
CA GLY A 108 21.80 10.02 1.33
C GLY A 108 22.80 10.26 0.23
N PRO A 109 22.95 11.49 -0.29
CA PRO A 109 23.69 11.78 -1.51
C PRO A 109 24.89 10.83 -1.70
N PHE A 110 24.80 9.93 -2.68
CA PHE A 110 25.61 8.70 -2.71
C PHE A 110 27.11 8.96 -2.63
N LYS A 111 27.57 10.07 -3.24
CA LYS A 111 28.96 10.51 -3.20
C LYS A 111 29.47 10.87 -1.79
N ILE A 112 28.59 11.36 -0.92
CA ILE A 112 28.95 11.86 0.42
C ILE A 112 28.75 10.76 1.46
N ASN A 113 27.59 10.11 1.46
CA ASN A 113 27.19 9.20 2.52
C ASN A 113 27.24 7.72 2.10
N GLY A 114 27.33 7.42 0.80
CA GLY A 114 27.27 6.05 0.28
C GLY A 114 25.92 5.36 0.51
N VAL A 115 24.84 6.14 0.70
CA VAL A 115 23.49 5.60 0.90
C VAL A 115 22.71 5.77 -0.41
N PRO A 116 22.45 4.71 -1.17
CA PRO A 116 21.65 4.82 -2.38
C PRO A 116 20.21 5.18 -2.02
N ILE A 117 19.41 5.46 -3.04
CA ILE A 117 17.96 5.61 -2.86
C ILE A 117 17.41 4.30 -2.29
N ARG A 118 16.78 4.37 -1.13
CA ARG A 118 16.34 3.19 -0.40
C ARG A 118 15.00 3.40 0.29
N ARG A 119 14.23 2.31 0.36
CA ARG A 119 12.99 2.24 1.15
C ARG A 119 13.30 1.83 2.58
N VAL A 120 12.80 2.59 3.55
CA VAL A 120 13.02 2.34 4.98
C VAL A 120 11.70 2.45 5.75
N ASN A 121 11.53 1.60 6.77
CA ASN A 121 10.40 1.71 7.67
C ASN A 121 10.61 2.88 8.65
N GLN A 122 9.59 3.72 8.79
CA GLN A 122 9.55 4.88 9.66
C GLN A 122 9.87 4.57 11.14
N THR A 123 9.66 3.35 11.61
CA THR A 123 10.00 2.93 12.98
C THR A 123 11.50 2.94 13.26
N TYR A 124 12.33 2.75 12.23
CA TYR A 124 13.79 2.64 12.37
C TYR A 124 14.50 3.96 12.12
N VAL A 125 13.80 5.07 12.34
CA VAL A 125 14.29 6.41 11.99
C VAL A 125 14.04 7.41 13.11
N ILE A 126 15.07 8.18 13.43
CA ILE A 126 14.95 9.41 14.22
C ILE A 126 14.92 10.59 13.25
N ALA A 127 13.83 11.36 13.30
CA ALA A 127 13.74 12.63 12.58
C ALA A 127 14.49 13.70 13.38
N THR A 128 15.41 14.41 12.72
CA THR A 128 16.11 15.55 13.32
C THR A 128 15.34 16.84 13.06
N SER A 129 15.73 17.92 13.75
CA SER A 129 15.17 19.26 13.54
C SER A 129 15.59 19.89 12.20
N THR A 130 16.73 19.45 11.65
CA THR A 130 17.30 19.97 10.41
C THR A 130 16.48 19.57 9.19
N LYS A 131 16.23 20.54 8.31
CA LYS A 131 15.50 20.38 7.05
C LYS A 131 16.31 20.97 5.91
N VAL A 132 16.28 20.29 4.78
CA VAL A 132 16.88 20.70 3.51
C VAL A 132 15.75 21.00 2.54
N ASP A 133 15.86 22.05 1.72
CA ASP A 133 14.88 22.29 0.66
C ASP A 133 15.06 21.28 -0.50
N ILE A 134 13.95 20.70 -0.95
CA ILE A 134 13.88 19.65 -1.98
C ILE A 134 12.90 20.03 -3.10
N SER A 135 12.47 21.30 -3.13
CA SER A 135 11.54 21.83 -4.14
C SER A 135 11.90 21.48 -5.60
N GLY A 136 13.19 21.41 -5.95
CA GLY A 136 13.68 21.13 -7.30
C GLY A 136 13.95 19.65 -7.64
N VAL A 137 13.70 18.69 -6.74
CA VAL A 137 14.07 17.28 -6.96
C VAL A 137 12.89 16.46 -7.48
N ASP A 138 13.04 15.88 -8.68
CA ASP A 138 12.04 14.96 -9.24
C ASP A 138 12.12 13.57 -8.57
N VAL A 139 11.03 13.20 -7.89
CA VAL A 139 10.87 11.92 -7.19
C VAL A 139 9.73 11.09 -7.77
N ALA A 140 9.13 11.50 -8.90
CA ALA A 140 7.99 10.82 -9.51
C ALA A 140 8.35 9.41 -10.00
N LYS A 141 9.58 9.21 -10.50
CA LYS A 141 10.04 7.92 -11.04
C LYS A 141 10.12 6.79 -10.01
N PHE A 142 10.29 7.12 -8.72
CA PHE A 142 10.57 6.13 -7.67
C PHE A 142 9.31 5.70 -6.94
N ASP A 143 8.69 4.61 -7.38
CA ASP A 143 7.53 4.01 -6.73
C ASP A 143 7.83 2.63 -6.14
N ASP A 144 6.88 2.04 -5.41
CA ASP A 144 7.09 0.73 -4.76
C ASP A 144 7.48 -0.40 -5.73
N LYS A 145 7.04 -0.31 -6.98
CA LYS A 145 7.36 -1.26 -8.05
C LYS A 145 8.83 -1.17 -8.47
N TYR A 146 9.43 0.02 -8.42
CA TYR A 146 10.84 0.23 -8.75
C TYR A 146 11.78 -0.59 -7.87
N PHE A 147 11.38 -0.84 -6.62
CA PHE A 147 12.17 -1.57 -5.63
C PHE A 147 11.69 -3.02 -5.43
N ALA A 148 10.90 -3.56 -6.35
CA ALA A 148 10.48 -4.96 -6.30
C ALA A 148 11.71 -5.86 -6.52
N ARG A 149 11.93 -6.82 -5.62
CA ARG A 149 12.98 -7.82 -5.81
C ARG A 149 12.53 -8.84 -6.84
N GLU A 150 13.39 -9.14 -7.80
CA GLU A 150 13.17 -10.26 -8.71
C GLU A 150 13.18 -11.57 -7.92
N LYS A 151 12.12 -12.37 -8.10
CA LYS A 151 12.04 -13.70 -7.49
C LYS A 151 12.62 -14.68 -8.48
N LYS A 152 13.78 -15.28 -8.15
CA LYS A 152 14.30 -16.41 -8.91
C LYS A 152 13.28 -17.55 -8.86
N GLN A 153 12.88 -18.07 -10.02
CA GLN A 153 12.04 -19.26 -10.07
C GLN A 153 12.83 -20.40 -9.41
N LYS A 154 12.17 -21.13 -8.49
CA LYS A 154 12.76 -22.33 -7.91
C LYS A 154 12.85 -23.38 -9.00
N VAL A 155 14.04 -23.55 -9.58
CA VAL A 155 14.39 -24.74 -10.36
C VAL A 155 14.36 -25.93 -9.40
N LYS A 156 13.83 -27.08 -9.83
CA LYS A 156 13.90 -28.33 -9.05
C LYS A 156 15.39 -28.70 -8.93
N LYS A 157 16.02 -28.39 -7.80
CA LYS A 157 17.43 -28.70 -7.55
C LYS A 157 17.61 -30.19 -7.25
N THR A 158 18.55 -30.82 -7.93
CA THR A 158 19.16 -32.11 -7.57
C THR A 158 20.25 -31.86 -6.51
N GLU A 159 20.61 -32.88 -5.71
CA GLU A 159 21.35 -32.75 -4.44
C GLU A 159 22.70 -31.99 -4.52
N GLY A 160 23.34 -31.89 -5.69
CA GLY A 160 24.63 -31.19 -5.88
C GLY A 160 24.56 -29.66 -5.96
N GLU A 161 23.41 -29.06 -6.26
CA GLU A 161 23.28 -27.59 -6.50
C GLU A 161 22.83 -26.81 -5.26
N LEU A 162 22.83 -27.45 -4.09
CA LEU A 162 22.35 -26.89 -2.82
C LEU A 162 23.31 -25.84 -2.23
N PHE A 163 24.61 -25.91 -2.54
CA PHE A 163 25.65 -25.10 -1.89
C PHE A 163 26.37 -24.10 -2.79
N GLU A 164 26.09 -24.08 -4.11
CA GLU A 164 26.54 -22.96 -4.95
C GLU A 164 25.75 -21.70 -4.59
N THR A 165 26.36 -20.92 -3.71
CA THR A 165 25.95 -19.57 -3.40
C THR A 165 26.30 -18.71 -4.60
N GLU A 166 25.28 -18.38 -5.39
CA GLU A 166 25.37 -17.37 -6.44
C GLU A 166 26.02 -16.10 -5.84
N LYS A 167 27.23 -15.77 -6.29
CA LYS A 167 27.90 -14.53 -5.93
C LYS A 167 27.04 -13.37 -6.45
N GLU A 168 26.37 -12.65 -5.55
CA GLU A 168 25.69 -11.41 -5.89
C GLU A 168 26.74 -10.37 -6.29
N VAL A 169 26.75 -10.00 -7.57
CA VAL A 169 27.46 -8.81 -8.07
C VAL A 169 26.79 -7.59 -7.44
N GLY A 170 27.48 -6.98 -6.48
CA GLY A 170 27.00 -5.82 -5.77
C GLY A 170 26.91 -4.59 -6.67
N VAL A 171 25.80 -3.86 -6.52
CA VAL A 171 25.71 -2.41 -6.74
C VAL A 171 24.92 -1.80 -5.57
#